data_AF-A0A934XDA4-F1
#
_entry.id   AF-A0A934XDA4-F1
#
_cell.length_a   1.000
_cell.length_b   1.000
_cell.length_c   1.000
_cell.angle_alpha   90.00
_cell.angle_beta   90.00
_cell.angle_gamma   90.00
#
_symmetry.space_group_name_H-M   'P 1'
#
loop_
_entity.id
_entity.type
_entity.pdbx_description
1 polymer ?
#
loop_
_entity_poly.entity_id
_entity_poly.type
_entity_poly.pdbx_seq_one_letter_code
_entity_poly.pdbx_strand_id
1 'polypeptide(L)'
;MTKTTQHKHRSPTLARLTREQWQAIRTIWEYDPDQPSYNAAAGRAAEKHQFAPPGKSTIDDRAKKEGWERHGNMTGINAAAQRKADTLTDSNGNRTIPDAKTAYFPGASRADLVLSSREEAENKRAEATARHRTEWMQIAVLRQEALALRHSNLDQAMAKMKLAKTAAQTTAIQQTGERKAWGMDILVDLGSFKDMSDAQLEAIIKGKVAY
;
A
#
# COMPACT_ATOMS: atom_id res chain seq x y z
N MET A 1 26.93 24.95 -56.42
CA MET A 1 26.49 23.69 -55.78
C MET A 1 27.12 23.60 -54.40
N THR A 2 26.43 24.12 -53.39
CA THR A 2 26.86 24.15 -51.99
C THR A 2 26.56 22.80 -51.34
N LYS A 3 27.61 22.09 -50.89
CA LYS A 3 27.47 20.84 -50.15
C LYS A 3 27.08 21.16 -48.71
N THR A 4 25.81 20.93 -48.38
CA THR A 4 25.30 20.97 -47.00
C THR A 4 25.81 19.75 -46.24
N THR A 5 26.77 19.96 -45.35
CA THR A 5 27.26 18.93 -44.42
C THR A 5 26.17 18.63 -43.40
N GLN A 6 25.51 17.48 -43.52
CA GLN A 6 24.62 16.95 -42.49
C GLN A 6 25.46 16.60 -41.24
N HIS A 7 25.34 17.42 -40.20
CA HIS A 7 25.79 17.03 -38.86
C HIS A 7 24.92 15.85 -38.38
N LYS A 8 25.49 14.65 -38.37
CA LYS A 8 24.96 13.53 -37.59
C LYS A 8 24.90 13.96 -36.13
N HIS A 9 23.70 14.24 -35.61
CA HIS A 9 23.45 14.26 -34.18
C HIS A 9 23.81 12.88 -33.62
N ARG A 10 24.98 12.78 -32.98
CA ARG A 10 25.29 11.65 -32.11
C ARG A 10 24.30 11.72 -30.96
N SER A 11 23.42 10.73 -30.84
CA SER A 11 22.65 10.49 -29.63
C SER A 11 23.62 10.50 -28.43
N PRO A 12 23.30 11.17 -27.32
CA PRO A 12 24.16 11.17 -26.16
C PRO A 12 24.32 9.72 -25.70
N THR A 13 25.55 9.21 -25.71
CA THR A 13 25.93 8.01 -24.95
C THR A 13 25.41 8.21 -23.54
N LEU A 14 24.45 7.39 -23.11
CA LEU A 14 23.89 7.42 -21.75
C LEU A 14 25.06 7.46 -20.77
N ALA A 15 25.25 8.62 -20.12
CA ALA A 15 26.27 8.78 -19.10
C ALA A 15 26.08 7.64 -18.10
N ARG A 16 27.15 6.90 -17.82
CA ARG A 16 27.09 5.80 -16.85
C ARG A 16 26.62 6.37 -15.52
N LEU A 17 25.49 5.86 -15.04
CA LEU A 17 24.92 6.25 -13.76
C LEU A 17 25.93 6.03 -12.63
N THR A 18 25.97 6.97 -11.69
CA THR A 18 26.83 6.89 -10.51
C THR A 18 26.30 5.85 -9.52
N ARG A 19 27.13 5.49 -8.53
CA ARG A 19 26.73 4.55 -7.47
C ARG A 19 25.52 5.07 -6.70
N GLU A 20 25.48 6.37 -6.43
CA GLU A 20 24.40 7.04 -5.71
C GLU A 20 23.09 7.01 -6.49
N GLN A 21 23.15 7.19 -7.81
CA GLN A 21 21.96 7.11 -8.68
C GLN A 21 21.42 5.67 -8.73
N TRP A 22 22.30 4.67 -8.82
CA TRP A 22 21.89 3.27 -8.71
C TRP A 22 21.30 2.93 -7.35
N GLN A 23 21.88 3.45 -6.27
CA GLN A 23 21.35 3.28 -4.93
C GLN A 23 19.97 3.94 -4.79
N ALA A 24 19.75 5.11 -5.39
CA ALA A 24 18.44 5.77 -5.37
C ALA A 24 17.37 4.93 -6.07
N ILE A 25 17.68 4.37 -7.25
CA ILE A 25 16.77 3.47 -7.99
C ILE A 25 16.47 2.23 -7.14
N ARG A 26 17.52 1.62 -6.56
CA ARG A 26 17.39 0.47 -5.67
C ARG A 26 16.51 0.79 -4.49
N THR A 27 16.75 1.88 -3.77
CA THR A 27 15.97 2.26 -2.59
C THR A 27 14.49 2.47 -2.93
N ILE A 28 14.18 3.12 -4.05
CA ILE A 28 12.78 3.24 -4.49
C ILE A 28 12.21 1.86 -4.84
N TRP A 29 12.94 1.03 -5.57
CA TRP A 29 12.43 -0.30 -5.89
C TRP A 29 12.26 -1.19 -4.64
N GLU A 30 13.21 -1.23 -3.72
CA GLU A 30 13.15 -2.13 -2.56
C GLU A 30 12.09 -1.69 -1.54
N TYR A 31 11.90 -0.39 -1.33
CA TYR A 31 11.13 0.15 -0.20
C TYR A 31 9.86 0.93 -0.57
N ASP A 32 9.64 1.27 -1.85
CA ASP A 32 8.46 2.06 -2.23
C ASP A 32 7.16 1.25 -2.04
N PRO A 33 6.18 1.81 -1.32
CA PRO A 33 4.94 1.12 -1.00
C PRO A 33 4.07 0.80 -2.22
N ASP A 34 4.21 1.54 -3.32
CA ASP A 34 3.44 1.33 -4.56
C ASP A 34 3.98 0.19 -5.43
N GLN A 35 5.02 -0.51 -4.97
CA GLN A 35 5.68 -1.57 -5.70
C GLN A 35 5.98 -1.20 -7.16
N PRO A 36 6.62 -0.04 -7.42
CA PRO A 36 6.80 0.45 -8.78
C PRO A 36 7.57 -0.56 -9.63
N SER A 37 7.21 -0.70 -10.91
CA SER A 37 8.04 -1.45 -11.87
C SER A 37 9.44 -0.84 -11.93
N TYR A 38 10.44 -1.58 -12.45
CA TYR A 38 11.80 -1.04 -12.61
C TYR A 38 11.84 0.32 -13.32
N ASN A 39 11.01 0.49 -14.37
CA ASN A 39 10.91 1.76 -15.09
C ASN A 39 10.29 2.88 -14.23
N ALA A 40 9.26 2.56 -13.45
CA ALA A 40 8.64 3.54 -12.56
C ALA A 40 9.58 3.92 -11.41
N ALA A 41 10.31 2.97 -10.82
CA ALA A 41 11.30 3.22 -9.79
C ALA A 41 12.45 4.09 -10.33
N ALA A 42 12.95 3.76 -11.52
CA ALA A 42 13.98 4.54 -12.20
C ALA A 42 13.50 5.94 -12.57
N GLY A 43 12.27 6.09 -13.07
CA GLY A 43 11.67 7.38 -13.39
C GLY A 43 11.53 8.28 -12.16
N ARG A 44 11.04 7.73 -11.04
CA ARG A 44 10.93 8.47 -9.77
C ARG A 44 12.30 8.87 -9.21
N ALA A 45 13.29 7.99 -9.28
CA ALA A 45 14.66 8.30 -8.85
C ALA A 45 15.28 9.39 -9.74
N ALA A 46 15.11 9.25 -11.06
CA ALA A 46 15.57 10.19 -12.07
C ALA A 46 14.99 11.59 -11.88
N GLU A 47 13.69 11.70 -11.62
CA GLU A 47 13.01 12.97 -11.34
C GLU A 47 13.56 13.62 -10.08
N LYS A 48 13.66 12.84 -8.99
CA LYS A 48 14.12 13.34 -7.68
C LYS A 48 15.59 13.78 -7.68
N HIS A 49 16.45 13.03 -8.37
CA HIS A 49 17.90 13.23 -8.37
C HIS A 49 18.43 13.82 -9.69
N GLN A 50 17.53 14.28 -10.56
CA GLN A 50 17.82 14.99 -11.80
C GLN A 50 18.81 14.25 -12.73
N PHE A 51 18.54 12.98 -13.00
CA PHE A 51 19.34 12.17 -13.95
C PHE A 51 18.45 11.48 -14.99
N ALA A 52 19.03 11.01 -16.09
CA ALA A 52 18.29 10.27 -17.11
C ALA A 52 18.07 8.81 -16.68
N PRO A 53 16.81 8.30 -16.64
CA PRO A 53 16.54 6.95 -16.14
C PRO A 53 17.18 5.88 -17.07
N PRO A 54 17.81 4.84 -16.52
CA PRO A 54 18.27 3.69 -17.31
C PRO A 54 17.10 2.92 -17.92
N GLY A 55 17.38 2.14 -18.97
CA GLY A 55 16.42 1.22 -19.56
C GLY A 55 16.11 0.03 -18.65
N LYS A 56 14.89 -0.51 -18.77
CA LYS A 56 14.39 -1.65 -17.97
C LYS A 56 15.36 -2.83 -17.89
N SER A 57 15.90 -3.26 -19.03
CA SER A 57 16.79 -4.43 -19.12
C SER A 57 18.08 -4.22 -18.32
N THR A 58 18.66 -3.02 -18.38
CA THR A 58 19.86 -2.66 -17.62
C THR A 58 19.61 -2.69 -16.11
N ILE A 59 18.42 -2.29 -15.68
CA ILE A 59 18.03 -2.35 -14.26
C ILE A 59 17.83 -3.81 -13.84
N ASP A 60 17.14 -4.61 -14.66
CA ASP A 60 16.87 -6.03 -14.37
C ASP A 60 18.16 -6.86 -14.25
N ASP A 61 19.10 -6.71 -15.20
CA ASP A 61 20.39 -7.39 -15.16
C ASP A 61 21.19 -7.03 -13.90
N ARG A 62 21.15 -5.75 -13.51
CA ARG A 62 21.85 -5.27 -12.34
C ARG A 62 21.18 -5.73 -11.04
N ALA A 63 19.85 -5.67 -10.97
CA ALA A 63 19.08 -6.14 -9.83
C ALA A 63 19.33 -7.63 -9.55
N LYS A 64 19.39 -8.46 -10.61
CA LYS A 64 19.77 -9.87 -10.50
C LYS A 64 21.19 -10.07 -10.00
N LYS A 65 22.14 -9.30 -10.54
CA LYS A 65 23.57 -9.38 -10.16
C LYS A 65 23.82 -8.96 -8.71
N GLU A 66 23.12 -7.92 -8.25
CA GLU A 66 23.29 -7.34 -6.92
C GLU A 66 22.32 -7.90 -5.88
N GLY A 67 21.45 -8.84 -6.28
CA GLY A 67 20.47 -9.49 -5.39
C GLY A 67 19.51 -8.49 -4.76
N TRP A 68 18.89 -7.61 -5.56
CA TRP A 68 17.92 -6.67 -5.03
C TRP A 68 16.68 -7.42 -4.53
N GLU A 69 16.21 -7.09 -3.34
CA GLU A 69 15.06 -7.73 -2.71
C GLU A 69 13.98 -6.72 -2.32
N ARG A 70 12.71 -7.08 -2.51
CA ARG A 70 11.60 -6.23 -2.05
C ARG A 70 11.51 -6.32 -0.53
N HIS A 71 11.66 -5.20 0.14
CA HIS A 71 11.47 -5.08 1.57
C HIS A 71 10.10 -4.45 1.84
N GLY A 72 9.13 -5.29 2.18
CA GLY A 72 7.82 -4.82 2.65
C GLY A 72 7.96 -4.19 4.03
N ASN A 73 8.06 -2.87 4.11
CA ASN A 73 7.89 -2.18 5.39
C ASN A 73 6.37 -2.10 5.71
N MET A 74 6.00 -2.28 6.98
CA MET A 74 4.59 -2.32 7.41
C MET A 74 3.86 -1.00 7.14
N THR A 75 4.53 0.14 7.27
CA THR A 75 3.99 1.47 6.92
C THR A 75 3.58 1.52 5.45
N GLY A 76 4.36 0.91 4.57
CA GLY A 76 4.13 0.86 3.14
C GLY A 76 3.04 -0.12 2.75
N ILE A 77 2.95 -1.25 3.45
CA ILE A 77 1.84 -2.21 3.34
C ILE A 77 0.52 -1.54 3.78
N ASN A 78 0.53 -0.79 4.89
CA ASN A 78 -0.64 -0.06 5.37
C ASN A 78 -1.04 1.07 4.42
N ALA A 79 -0.08 1.83 3.87
CA ALA A 79 -0.35 2.87 2.87
C ALA A 79 -0.91 2.30 1.56
N ALA A 80 -0.37 1.17 1.08
CA ALA A 80 -0.91 0.45 -0.07
C ALA A 80 -2.32 -0.09 0.20
N ALA A 81 -2.57 -0.63 1.40
CA ALA A 81 -3.89 -1.10 1.82
C ALA A 81 -4.93 0.03 1.88
N GLN A 82 -4.56 1.23 2.35
CA GLN A 82 -5.44 2.41 2.35
C GLN A 82 -5.82 2.80 0.93
N ARG A 83 -4.85 2.92 0.00
CA ARG A 83 -5.13 3.23 -1.40
C ARG A 83 -5.99 2.17 -2.08
N LYS A 84 -5.73 0.89 -1.82
CA LYS A 84 -6.59 -0.20 -2.30
C LYS A 84 -8.00 -0.07 -1.71
N ALA A 85 -8.16 0.23 -0.42
CA ALA A 85 -9.47 0.45 0.18
C ALA A 85 -10.24 1.62 -0.48
N ASP A 86 -9.54 2.69 -0.87
CA ASP A 86 -10.13 3.81 -1.61
C ASP A 86 -10.70 3.35 -2.96
N THR A 87 -10.01 2.44 -3.66
CA THR A 87 -10.49 1.88 -4.94
C THR A 87 -11.61 0.85 -4.80
N LEU A 88 -11.82 0.30 -3.60
CA LEU A 88 -12.86 -0.70 -3.31
C LEU A 88 -14.20 -0.09 -2.89
N THR A 89 -14.29 1.24 -2.95
CA THR A 89 -15.48 2.00 -2.58
C THR A 89 -16.00 2.69 -3.85
N ASP A 90 -17.20 2.35 -4.30
CA ASP A 90 -17.83 3.06 -5.42
C ASP A 90 -18.22 4.50 -5.05
N SER A 91 -18.67 5.29 -6.03
CA SER A 91 -19.11 6.68 -5.83
C SER A 91 -20.28 6.84 -4.84
N ASN A 92 -20.94 5.74 -4.47
CA ASN A 92 -22.07 5.69 -3.56
C ASN A 92 -21.69 5.12 -2.17
N GLY A 93 -20.41 4.78 -1.93
CA GLY A 93 -19.95 4.21 -0.66
C GLY A 93 -20.13 2.70 -0.55
N ASN A 94 -20.52 2.01 -1.62
CA ASN A 94 -20.71 0.56 -1.61
C ASN A 94 -19.42 -0.17 -1.99
N ARG A 95 -19.25 -1.35 -1.39
CA ARG A 95 -18.10 -2.23 -1.59
C ARG A 95 -18.11 -2.86 -2.99
N THR A 96 -17.02 -2.73 -3.73
CA THR A 96 -16.73 -3.59 -4.90
C THR A 96 -15.79 -4.72 -4.48
N ILE A 97 -16.15 -5.98 -4.71
CA ILE A 97 -15.28 -7.14 -4.41
C ILE A 97 -14.21 -7.22 -5.50
N PRO A 98 -12.90 -7.20 -5.18
CA PRO A 98 -11.89 -7.47 -6.18
C PRO A 98 -11.90 -8.97 -6.49
N ASP A 99 -11.88 -9.30 -7.79
CA ASP A 99 -11.89 -10.67 -8.28
C ASP A 99 -10.64 -11.39 -7.75
N ALA A 100 -10.82 -12.38 -6.87
CA ALA A 100 -9.74 -13.12 -6.22
C ALA A 100 -9.11 -14.11 -7.21
N LYS A 101 -8.35 -13.61 -8.18
CA LYS A 101 -7.52 -14.43 -9.06
C LYS A 101 -6.05 -14.35 -8.65
N THR A 102 -5.70 -15.02 -7.55
CA THR A 102 -4.29 -15.35 -7.29
C THR A 102 -3.99 -16.69 -7.97
N ALA A 103 -3.42 -16.62 -9.17
CA ALA A 103 -2.96 -17.79 -9.89
C ALA A 103 -1.72 -18.38 -9.16
N TYR A 104 -1.90 -19.53 -8.53
CA TYR A 104 -0.80 -20.36 -8.06
C TYR A 104 -0.04 -20.90 -9.27
N PHE A 105 1.19 -20.42 -9.49
CA PHE A 105 2.10 -20.96 -10.50
C PHE A 105 3.11 -21.90 -9.81
N PRO A 106 3.08 -23.22 -10.08
CA PRO A 106 4.11 -24.13 -9.59
C PRO A 106 5.46 -23.75 -10.24
N GLY A 107 6.44 -23.35 -9.41
CA GLY A 107 7.76 -22.85 -9.84
C GLY A 107 8.10 -21.41 -9.44
N ALA A 108 7.22 -20.73 -8.70
CA ALA A 108 7.44 -19.38 -8.17
C ALA A 108 8.72 -19.27 -7.32
N SER A 109 9.53 -18.25 -7.59
CA SER A 109 10.74 -17.95 -6.80
C SER A 109 10.37 -17.50 -5.38
N ARG A 110 11.34 -17.52 -4.45
CA ARG A 110 11.14 -16.97 -3.09
C ARG A 110 10.64 -15.52 -3.11
N ALA A 111 11.08 -14.72 -4.08
CA ALA A 111 10.62 -13.36 -4.28
C ALA A 111 9.13 -13.29 -4.68
N ASP A 112 8.66 -14.21 -5.53
CA ASP A 112 7.25 -14.28 -5.95
C ASP A 112 6.33 -14.69 -4.80
N LEU A 113 6.78 -15.60 -3.93
CA LEU A 113 6.04 -16.01 -2.72
C LEU A 113 5.95 -14.88 -1.67
N VAL A 114 7.02 -14.08 -1.52
CA VAL A 114 7.01 -12.91 -0.64
C VAL A 114 6.08 -11.82 -1.19
N LEU A 115 6.07 -11.61 -2.51
CA LEU A 115 5.16 -10.68 -3.16
C LEU A 115 3.69 -11.11 -3.03
N SER A 116 3.36 -12.38 -3.29
CA SER A 116 1.99 -12.88 -3.16
C SER A 116 1.50 -12.80 -1.70
N SER A 117 2.34 -13.17 -0.73
CA SER A 117 2.00 -13.06 0.70
C SER A 117 1.76 -11.60 1.11
N ARG A 118 2.52 -10.66 0.53
CA ARG A 118 2.34 -9.23 0.79
C ARG A 118 1.05 -8.71 0.17
N GLU A 119 0.76 -9.04 -1.08
CA GLU A 119 -0.47 -8.64 -1.76
C GLU A 119 -1.71 -9.16 -1.04
N GLU A 120 -1.70 -10.42 -0.59
CA GLU A 120 -2.78 -10.97 0.23
C GLU A 120 -2.96 -10.19 1.54
N ALA A 121 -1.86 -9.82 2.19
CA ALA A 121 -1.88 -9.05 3.43
C ALA A 121 -2.35 -7.60 3.22
N GLU A 122 -2.03 -6.98 2.08
CA GLU A 122 -2.55 -5.68 1.66
C GLU A 122 -4.05 -5.77 1.37
N ASN A 123 -4.50 -6.79 0.64
CA ASN A 123 -5.90 -6.97 0.25
C ASN A 123 -6.80 -7.20 1.48
N LYS A 124 -6.38 -8.03 2.44
CA LYS A 124 -7.15 -8.27 3.68
C LYS A 124 -7.28 -7.01 4.54
N ARG A 125 -6.22 -6.19 4.62
CA ARG A 125 -6.27 -4.91 5.33
C ARG A 125 -7.13 -3.87 4.61
N ALA A 126 -7.06 -3.85 3.28
CA ALA A 126 -7.91 -2.99 2.46
C ALA A 126 -9.39 -3.35 2.67
N GLU A 127 -9.72 -4.64 2.68
CA GLU A 127 -11.08 -5.12 2.97
C GLU A 127 -11.57 -4.73 4.36
N ALA A 128 -10.73 -4.93 5.40
CA ALA A 128 -11.06 -4.51 6.76
C ALA A 128 -11.33 -2.99 6.83
N THR A 129 -10.45 -2.19 6.21
CA THR A 129 -10.58 -0.72 6.15
C THR A 129 -11.86 -0.30 5.42
N ALA A 130 -12.18 -0.92 4.29
CA ALA A 130 -13.37 -0.62 3.52
C ALA A 130 -14.65 -0.93 4.33
N ARG A 131 -14.70 -2.09 4.98
CA ARG A 131 -15.82 -2.44 5.87
C ARG A 131 -15.96 -1.43 7.01
N HIS A 132 -14.86 -1.04 7.65
CA HIS A 132 -14.90 -0.07 8.75
C HIS A 132 -15.56 1.23 8.31
N ARG A 133 -15.25 1.72 7.11
CA ARG A 133 -15.88 2.93 6.54
C ARG A 133 -17.38 2.75 6.35
N THR A 134 -17.83 1.62 5.81
CA THR A 134 -19.26 1.33 5.65
C THR A 134 -19.99 1.25 6.99
N GLU A 135 -19.39 0.65 8.01
CA GLU A 135 -19.97 0.59 9.38
C GLU A 135 -20.16 2.01 9.96
N TRP A 136 -19.19 2.91 9.74
CA TRP A 136 -19.31 4.31 10.15
C TRP A 136 -20.41 5.07 9.40
N MET A 137 -20.67 4.74 8.13
CA MET A 137 -21.79 5.33 7.38
C MET A 137 -23.14 4.96 8.02
N GLN A 138 -23.33 3.72 8.47
CA GLN A 138 -24.57 3.29 9.13
C GLN A 138 -24.82 4.05 10.44
N ILE A 139 -23.77 4.31 11.22
CA ILE A 139 -23.83 5.15 12.42
C ILE A 139 -24.22 6.59 12.05
N ALA A 140 -23.67 7.12 10.97
CA ALA A 140 -24.01 8.47 10.49
C ALA A 140 -25.48 8.59 10.09
N VAL A 141 -26.05 7.56 9.44
CA VAL A 141 -27.48 7.50 9.09
C VAL A 141 -28.35 7.54 10.35
N LEU A 142 -28.08 6.70 11.35
CA LEU A 142 -28.84 6.70 12.61
C LEU A 142 -28.81 8.07 13.30
N ARG A 143 -27.67 8.76 13.26
CA ARG A 143 -27.53 10.11 13.79
C ARG A 143 -28.36 11.12 12.99
N GLN A 144 -28.36 11.04 11.66
CA GLN A 144 -29.16 11.92 10.81
C GLN A 144 -30.67 11.71 11.03
N GLU A 145 -31.12 10.45 11.12
CA GLU A 145 -32.50 10.12 11.44
C GLU A 145 -32.93 10.67 12.81
N ALA A 146 -32.04 10.57 13.82
CA ALA A 146 -32.30 11.16 15.13
C ALA A 146 -32.45 12.69 15.06
N LEU A 147 -31.59 13.36 14.29
CA LEU A 147 -31.65 14.82 14.12
C LEU A 147 -32.92 15.27 13.39
N ALA A 148 -33.37 14.51 12.38
CA ALA A 148 -34.61 14.81 11.65
C ALA A 148 -35.85 14.75 12.55
N LEU A 149 -35.84 13.90 13.58
CA LEU A 149 -36.95 13.74 14.53
C LEU A 149 -36.89 14.69 15.72
N ARG A 150 -35.80 15.45 15.90
CA ARG A 150 -35.50 16.21 17.12
C ARG A 150 -36.62 17.16 17.56
N HIS A 151 -37.35 17.73 16.61
CA HIS A 151 -38.39 18.73 16.88
C HIS A 151 -39.82 18.16 16.79
N SER A 152 -40.01 17.02 16.14
CA SER A 152 -41.33 16.42 15.90
C SER A 152 -41.62 15.22 16.80
N ASN A 153 -40.60 14.49 17.24
CA ASN A 153 -40.73 13.33 18.11
C ASN A 153 -39.45 13.14 18.94
N LEU A 154 -39.36 13.86 20.07
CA LEU A 154 -38.17 13.89 20.91
C LEU A 154 -37.81 12.51 21.48
N ASP A 155 -38.80 11.70 21.86
CA ASP A 155 -38.58 10.36 22.42
C ASP A 155 -37.95 9.43 21.39
N GLN A 156 -38.45 9.40 20.16
CA GLN A 156 -37.84 8.62 19.08
C GLN A 156 -36.46 9.17 18.69
N ALA A 157 -36.29 10.50 18.65
CA ALA A 157 -34.98 11.12 18.38
C ALA A 157 -33.94 10.68 19.41
N MET A 158 -34.30 10.69 20.70
CA MET A 158 -33.42 10.25 21.80
C MET A 158 -33.13 8.75 21.72
N ALA A 159 -34.12 7.91 21.39
CA ALA A 159 -33.92 6.47 21.21
C ALA A 159 -32.94 6.17 20.07
N LYS A 160 -33.10 6.82 18.91
CA LYS A 160 -32.17 6.68 17.77
C LYS A 160 -30.77 7.20 18.09
N MET A 161 -30.66 8.33 18.80
CA MET A 161 -29.36 8.87 19.20
C MET A 161 -28.63 7.93 20.18
N LYS A 162 -29.34 7.32 21.13
CA LYS A 162 -28.78 6.29 22.03
C LYS A 162 -28.31 5.08 21.24
N LEU A 163 -29.12 4.60 20.29
CA LEU A 163 -28.75 3.48 19.42
C LEU A 163 -27.49 3.81 18.60
N ALA A 164 -27.41 4.99 18.00
CA ALA A 164 -26.23 5.45 17.25
C ALA A 164 -24.98 5.48 18.14
N LYS A 165 -25.10 5.96 19.40
CA LYS A 165 -23.99 5.96 20.36
C LYS A 165 -23.54 4.54 20.70
N THR A 166 -24.46 3.64 21.03
CA THR A 166 -24.12 2.25 21.37
C THR A 166 -23.47 1.56 20.16
N ALA A 167 -24.04 1.72 18.97
CA ALA A 167 -23.46 1.20 17.73
C ALA A 167 -22.04 1.73 17.52
N ALA A 168 -21.81 3.04 17.67
CA ALA A 168 -20.49 3.64 17.55
C ALA A 168 -19.47 3.06 18.55
N GLN A 169 -19.88 2.83 19.79
CA GLN A 169 -19.00 2.24 20.81
C GLN A 169 -18.66 0.78 20.48
N THR A 170 -19.65 -0.03 20.13
CA THR A 170 -19.44 -1.43 19.75
C THR A 170 -18.56 -1.55 18.50
N THR A 171 -18.84 -0.77 17.47
CA THR A 171 -18.04 -0.70 16.24
C THR A 171 -16.61 -0.28 16.56
N ALA A 172 -16.40 0.77 17.37
CA ALA A 172 -15.04 1.22 17.73
C ALA A 172 -14.23 0.12 18.46
N ILE A 173 -14.86 -0.64 19.36
CA ILE A 173 -14.21 -1.75 20.08
C ILE A 173 -13.79 -2.85 19.09
N GLN A 174 -14.71 -3.27 18.22
CA GLN A 174 -14.42 -4.29 17.21
C GLN A 174 -13.30 -3.85 16.27
N GLN A 175 -13.40 -2.64 15.72
CA GLN A 175 -12.39 -2.09 14.81
C GLN A 175 -11.03 -1.96 15.47
N THR A 176 -10.97 -1.57 16.75
CA THR A 176 -9.71 -1.53 17.51
C THR A 176 -9.08 -2.93 17.64
N GLY A 177 -9.89 -3.94 17.96
CA GLY A 177 -9.41 -5.33 18.04
C GLY A 177 -8.88 -5.82 16.69
N GLU A 178 -9.59 -5.54 15.61
CA GLU A 178 -9.20 -5.93 14.25
C GLU A 178 -7.94 -5.17 13.79
N ARG A 179 -7.85 -3.85 14.00
CA ARG A 179 -6.66 -3.07 13.63
C ARG A 179 -5.41 -3.56 14.35
N LYS A 180 -5.52 -3.97 15.63
CA LYS A 180 -4.44 -4.62 16.37
C LYS A 180 -4.10 -6.00 15.81
N ALA A 181 -5.09 -6.84 15.54
CA ALA A 181 -4.88 -8.18 14.99
C ALA A 181 -4.16 -8.17 13.63
N TRP A 182 -4.45 -7.15 12.81
CA TRP A 182 -3.85 -6.98 11.48
C TRP A 182 -2.59 -6.09 11.46
N GLY A 183 -2.13 -5.60 12.61
CA GLY A 183 -0.96 -4.71 12.68
C GLY A 183 -1.16 -3.35 11.99
N MET A 184 -2.40 -2.91 11.81
CA MET A 184 -2.76 -1.61 11.22
C MET A 184 -2.49 -0.44 12.18
N ASP A 185 -2.29 -0.74 13.47
CA ASP A 185 -1.89 0.20 14.51
C ASP A 185 -0.38 0.24 14.78
N ILE A 186 0.38 -0.67 14.15
CA ILE A 186 1.83 -0.71 14.37
C ILE A 186 2.47 0.41 13.55
N LEU A 187 2.81 1.50 14.24
CA LEU A 187 3.86 2.41 13.80
C LEU A 187 5.17 1.66 14.02
N VAL A 188 5.66 0.97 12.98
CA VAL A 188 6.94 0.27 13.14
C VAL A 188 8.03 1.33 13.25
N ASP A 189 8.57 1.49 14.45
CA ASP A 189 9.81 2.21 14.65
C ASP A 189 10.92 1.40 14.00
N LEU A 190 11.49 1.95 12.93
CA LEU A 190 12.53 1.32 12.11
C LEU A 190 13.77 0.93 12.95
N GLY A 191 13.97 1.54 14.12
CA GLY A 191 15.02 1.17 15.06
C GLY A 191 14.82 -0.19 15.74
N SER A 192 13.57 -0.63 15.93
CA SER A 192 13.23 -1.86 16.66
C SER A 192 13.46 -3.15 15.87
N PHE A 193 13.62 -3.06 14.54
CA PHE A 193 13.83 -4.23 13.68
C PHE A 193 15.14 -4.98 13.97
N LYS A 194 16.15 -4.30 14.54
CA LYS A 194 17.41 -4.92 14.92
C LYS A 194 17.27 -5.86 16.12
N ASP A 195 16.22 -5.67 16.92
CA ASP A 195 16.00 -6.41 18.16
C ASP A 195 14.92 -7.50 17.99
N MET A 196 14.35 -7.67 16.80
CA MET A 196 13.32 -8.67 16.49
C MET A 196 13.96 -9.98 16.01
N SER A 197 13.43 -11.11 16.48
CA SER A 197 13.82 -12.43 15.98
C SER A 197 13.35 -12.66 14.55
N ASP A 198 14.03 -13.53 13.80
CA ASP A 198 13.65 -13.91 12.43
C ASP A 198 12.19 -14.41 12.33
N ALA A 199 11.70 -15.10 13.36
CA ALA A 199 10.31 -15.54 13.44
C ALA A 199 9.32 -14.38 13.58
N GLN A 200 9.69 -13.33 14.33
CA GLN A 200 8.89 -12.10 14.45
C GLN A 200 8.93 -11.29 13.16
N LEU A 201 10.08 -11.20 12.51
CA LEU A 201 10.21 -10.58 11.19
C LEU A 201 9.39 -11.33 10.15
N GLU A 202 9.41 -12.66 10.15
CA GLU A 202 8.61 -13.49 9.25
C GLU A 202 7.10 -13.39 9.54
N ALA A 203 6.71 -13.27 10.81
CA ALA A 203 5.33 -13.00 11.20
C ALA A 203 4.86 -11.62 10.69
N ILE A 204 5.69 -10.58 10.84
CA ILE A 204 5.43 -9.23 10.33
C ILE A 204 5.30 -9.24 8.80
N ILE A 205 6.19 -9.94 8.09
CA ILE A 205 6.13 -10.13 6.63
C ILE A 205 4.83 -10.84 6.22
N LYS A 206 4.40 -11.85 6.99
CA LYS A 206 3.12 -12.57 6.82
C LYS A 206 1.91 -11.77 7.33
N GLY A 207 2.12 -10.53 7.80
CA GLY A 207 1.08 -9.64 8.28
C GLY A 207 0.45 -10.03 9.62
N LYS A 208 1.11 -10.87 10.41
CA LYS A 208 0.72 -11.23 11.77
C LYS A 208 1.59 -10.50 12.79
N VAL A 209 0.97 -10.05 13.87
CA VAL A 209 1.68 -9.53 15.03
C VAL A 209 1.84 -10.69 16.01
N ALA A 210 3.06 -11.20 16.16
CA ALA A 210 3.39 -12.09 17.28
C ALA A 210 3.81 -11.20 18.46
N TYR A 211 3.04 -11.21 19.53
CA TYR A 211 3.45 -10.66 20.83
C TYR A 211 4.46 -11.60 21.50
#